data_AF-A0A349D694-F1
#
_entry.id   AF-A0A349D694-F1
#
_cell.length_a   1.000
_cell.length_b   1.000
_cell.length_c   1.000
_cell.angle_alpha   90.00
_cell.angle_beta   90.00
_cell.angle_gamma   90.00
#
_symmetry.space_group_name_H-M   'P 1'
#
loop_
_entity.id
_entity.type
_entity.pdbx_description
1 polymer ?
#
loop_
_entity_poly.entity_id
_entity_poly.type
_entity_poly.pdbx_seq_one_letter_code
_entity_poly.pdbx_strand_id
1 'polypeptide(L)' 'LERIIELDKTYLGAYYQLGQLYEETDRVKKAISVYRKGRLIAKEKKDEKALGELTESLLMLDEDFDGAW' A
#
# COMPACT_ATOMS: atom_id res chain seq x y z
N LEU A 1 -10.52 -8.26 1.90
CA LEU A 1 -9.68 -7.04 1.93
C LEU A 1 -10.22 -5.96 1.00
N GLU A 2 -10.43 -6.24 -0.29
CA GLU A 2 -11.01 -5.26 -1.23
C GLU A 2 -12.36 -4.69 -0.74
N ARG A 3 -13.26 -5.55 -0.28
CA ARG A 3 -14.54 -5.12 0.31
C ARG A 3 -14.40 -4.22 1.54
N ILE A 4 -13.32 -4.38 2.33
CA ILE A 4 -13.05 -3.51 3.49
C ILE A 4 -12.66 -2.12 2.99
N ILE A 5 -11.77 -2.05 2.00
CA ILE A 5 -11.35 -0.79 1.38
C ILE A 5 -12.53 -0.05 0.72
N GLU A 6 -13.48 -0.78 0.14
CA GLU A 6 -14.71 -0.18 -0.41
C GLU A 6 -15.59 0.48 0.66
N LEU A 7 -15.69 -0.14 1.84
CA LEU A 7 -16.54 0.31 2.95
C LEU A 7 -15.86 1.39 3.80
N ASP A 8 -14.56 1.23 4.05
CA ASP A 8 -13.70 2.18 4.76
C ASP A 8 -12.37 2.33 4.03
N LYS A 9 -12.30 3.36 3.20
CA LYS A 9 -11.09 3.71 2.45
C LYS A 9 -9.93 4.10 3.35
N THR A 10 -10.19 4.42 4.62
CA THR A 10 -9.17 4.94 5.55
C THR A 10 -8.57 3.87 6.46
N TYR A 11 -9.00 2.61 6.29
CA TYR A 11 -8.48 1.47 7.02
C TYR A 11 -7.16 0.99 6.40
N LEU A 12 -6.05 1.61 6.83
CA LEU A 12 -4.72 1.44 6.24
C LEU A 12 -4.19 0.01 6.29
N GLY A 13 -4.53 -0.75 7.33
CA GLY A 13 -4.12 -2.16 7.46
C GLY A 13 -4.61 -3.04 6.30
N ALA A 14 -5.76 -2.72 5.69
CA ALA A 14 -6.23 -3.49 4.54
C ALA A 14 -5.43 -3.23 3.26
N TYR A 15 -4.80 -2.05 3.09
CA TYR A 15 -3.94 -1.79 1.95
C TYR A 15 -2.64 -2.57 2.06
N TYR A 16 -2.04 -2.61 3.26
CA TYR A 16 -0.84 -3.40 3.50
C TYR A 16 -1.09 -4.89 3.23
N GLN A 17 -2.10 -5.46 3.90
CA GLN A 17 -2.43 -6.88 3.75
C GLN A 17 -2.85 -7.26 2.33
N LEU A 18 -3.55 -6.37 1.61
CA LEU A 18 -3.98 -6.65 0.23
C LEU A 18 -2.79 -6.60 -0.73
N GLY A 19 -1.84 -5.68 -0.51
CA GLY A 19 -0.60 -5.66 -1.26
C GLY A 19 0.20 -6.94 -1.06
N GLN A 20 0.38 -7.39 0.19
CA GLN A 20 1.10 -8.63 0.50
C GLN A 20 0.45 -9.85 -0.16
N LEU A 21 -0.88 -9.94 -0.08
CA LEU A 21 -1.62 -11.01 -0.75
C LEU A 21 -1.43 -10.97 -2.28
N TYR A 22 -1.34 -9.78 -2.86
CA TYR A 22 -1.05 -9.64 -4.28
C TYR A 22 0.39 -10.04 -4.63
N GLU A 23 1.37 -9.77 -3.77
CA GLU A 23 2.74 -10.30 -3.92
C GLU A 23 2.79 -11.82 -3.85
N GLU A 24 2.21 -12.42 -2.81
CA GLU A 24 2.18 -13.87 -2.60
C GLU A 24 1.50 -14.62 -3.76
N THR A 25 0.65 -13.93 -4.52
CA THR A 25 -0.05 -14.48 -5.69
C THR A 25 0.52 -14.01 -7.02
N ASP A 26 1.77 -13.53 -7.03
CA ASP A 26 2.54 -13.09 -8.20
C ASP A 26 1.85 -11.98 -9.03
N ARG A 27 1.00 -11.19 -8.36
CA ARG A 27 0.27 -10.05 -8.93
C ARG A 27 0.94 -8.74 -8.53
N VAL A 28 2.26 -8.66 -8.77
CA VAL A 28 3.13 -7.55 -8.35
C VAL A 28 2.58 -6.17 -8.76
N LYS A 29 2.12 -6.01 -10.02
CA LYS A 29 1.55 -4.75 -10.50
C LYS A 29 0.33 -4.29 -9.67
N LYS A 30 -0.49 -5.23 -9.19
CA LYS A 30 -1.63 -4.92 -8.33
C LYS A 30 -1.17 -4.54 -6.93
N ALA A 31 -0.16 -5.24 -6.38
CA ALA A 31 0.43 -4.90 -5.10
C ALA A 31 0.94 -3.46 -5.08
N ILE A 32 1.74 -3.08 -6.07
CA ILE A 32 2.25 -1.71 -6.25
C ILE A 32 1.10 -0.68 -6.27
N SER A 33 0.05 -0.95 -7.06
CA SER A 33 -1.11 -0.05 -7.14
C SER A 33 -1.81 0.13 -5.80
N VAL A 34 -1.98 -0.96 -5.04
CA VAL A 34 -2.61 -0.93 -3.71
C VAL A 34 -1.75 -0.19 -2.70
N TYR A 35 -0.44 -0.47 -2.66
CA TYR A 35 0.47 0.22 -1.75
C TYR A 35 0.56 1.72 -2.03
N ARG A 36 0.61 2.14 -3.30
CA ARG A 36 0.60 3.56 -3.67
C ARG A 36 -0.67 4.26 -3.17
N LYS A 37 -1.84 3.61 -3.28
CA LYS A 37 -3.11 4.15 -2.74
C LYS A 37 -3.08 4.26 -1.21
N GLY A 38 -2.66 3.20 -0.52
CA GLY A 38 -2.55 3.21 0.94
C GLY A 38 -1.61 4.31 1.42
N ARG A 39 -0.47 4.52 0.74
CA ARG A 39 0.54 5.51 1.12
C ARG A 39 0.00 6.94 1.06
N LEU A 40 -0.80 7.27 0.04
CA LEU A 40 -1.45 8.57 -0.06
C LEU A 40 -2.37 8.85 1.14
N ILE A 41 -3.11 7.83 1.56
CA ILE A 41 -4.05 7.92 2.69
C ILE A 41 -3.29 7.98 4.02
N ALA A 42 -2.19 7.23 4.15
CA ALA A 42 -1.32 7.30 5.33
C ALA A 42 -0.72 8.70 5.50
N LYS A 43 -0.28 9.32 4.40
CA LYS A 43 0.22 10.71 4.37
C LYS A 43 -0.86 11.71 4.79
N GLU A 44 -2.07 11.59 4.27
CA GLU A 44 -3.21 12.44 4.65
C GLU A 44 -3.54 12.32 6.14
N LYS A 45 -3.53 11.10 6.68
CA LYS A 45 -3.82 10.81 8.08
C LYS A 45 -2.65 11.07 9.03
N LYS A 46 -1.47 11.39 8.50
CA LYS A 46 -0.21 11.51 9.25
C LYS A 46 0.11 10.24 10.05
N ASP A 47 -0.22 9.09 9.48
CA ASP A 47 0.11 7.78 10.05
C ASP A 47 1.52 7.38 9.58
N GLU A 48 2.53 7.78 10.35
CA GLU A 48 3.94 7.55 10.02
C GLU A 48 4.29 6.05 9.96
N LYS A 49 3.63 5.23 10.78
CA LYS A 49 3.88 3.79 10.80
C LYS A 49 3.41 3.15 9.50
N ALA A 50 2.14 3.35 9.13
CA ALA A 50 1.60 2.81 7.89
C ALA A 50 2.32 3.41 6.68
N LEU A 51 2.70 4.69 6.74
CA LEU A 51 3.50 5.33 5.69
C LEU A 51 4.84 4.62 5.51
N GLY A 52 5.54 4.28 6.59
CA GLY A 52 6.80 3.54 6.56
C GLY A 52 6.66 2.15 5.94
N GLU A 53 5.73 1.34 6.46
CA GLU A 53 5.48 -0.03 5.97
C GLU A 53 5.16 -0.05 4.47
N LEU A 54 4.27 0.84 4.01
CA LEU A 54 3.87 0.92 2.61
C LEU A 54 4.98 1.47 1.69
N THR A 55 5.84 2.36 2.22
CA THR A 55 6.98 2.90 1.48
C THR A 55 8.05 1.83 1.31
N GLU A 56 8.34 1.06 2.35
CA GLU A 56 9.27 -0.07 2.30
C GLU A 56 8.83 -1.11 1.26
N SER A 57 7.56 -1.55 1.30
CA SER A 57 7.03 -2.48 0.31
C SER A 57 7.16 -1.96 -1.13
N LEU A 58 7.00 -0.66 -1.35
CA LEU A 58 7.15 -0.07 -2.67
C LEU A 58 8.60 0.03 -3.12
N LEU A 59 9.53 0.37 -2.24
CA LEU A 59 10.97 0.38 -2.56
C LEU A 59 11.47 -1.00 -2.98
N MET A 60 10.85 -2.06 -2.46
CA MET A 60 11.22 -3.44 -2.80
C MET A 60 10.62 -3.92 -4.14
N LEU A 61 9.47 -3.38 -4.56
CA LEU A 61 8.68 -3.93 -5.68
C LEU A 61 8.61 -3.04 -6.91
N ASP A 62 8.71 -1.73 -6.74
CA ASP A 62 8.51 -0.75 -7.79
C ASP A 62 9.86 -0.12 -8.13
N GLU A 63 10.51 -0.63 -9.17
CA GLU A 63 11.85 -0.17 -9.60
C GLU A 63 11.91 1.32 -9.95
N ASP A 64 10.77 1.90 -10.33
CA ASP A 64 10.62 3.32 -10.65
C ASP A 64 10.26 4.17 -9.41
N PHE A 65 10.12 3.55 -8.24
CA PHE A 65 9.78 4.25 -7.01
C PHE A 65 11.03 4.70 -6.26
N ASP A 66 11.29 6.01 -6.31
CA ASP A 66 12.43 6.68 -5.67
C ASP A 66 12.19 7.06 -4.20
N GLY A 67 11.07 6.64 -3.61
CA GLY A 67 10.69 7.04 -2.25
C GLY A 67 10.07 8.46 -2.16
N ALA A 68 10.06 9.23 -3.24
CA ALA A 68 9.65 10.63 -3.23
C ALA A 68 8.24 10.84 -3.81
N TRP A 69 7.26 11.17 -2.96
CA TRP A 69 5.98 11.83 -3.31
C TRP A 69 5.46 12.66 -2.13
#